data_AF-A0A1Q6EEY6-F1
#
_entry.id   AF-A0A1Q6EEY6-F1
#
_cell.length_a   1.000
_cell.length_b   1.000
_cell.length_c   1.000
_cell.angle_alpha   90.00
_cell.angle_beta   90.00
_cell.angle_gamma   90.00
#
_symmetry.space_group_name_H-M   'P 1'
#
loop_
_entity.id
_entity.type
_entity.pdbx_description
1 polymer ?
#
loop_
_entity_poly.entity_id
_entity_poly.type
_entity_poly.pdbx_seq_one_letter_code
_entity_poly.pdbx_strand_id
1 'polypeptide(L)'
;MMLLIGIVSCGASPDKKIAEVAAVQSTETDKVLSESSPDIDVINTVYDKFVFAIDCSGDELNNPEKYFTANALKKLQEDYTFDCDDGACYAYYALRTEAQDSKPGSDGASQICNIEPIGDGRYMVSYSDMGWPGQTQIRISDGKIDNYERMYH
;
A
#
# COMPACT_ATOMS: atom_id res chain seq x y z
N MET A 1 21.38 8.67 -52.91
CA MET A 1 20.26 7.73 -52.71
C MET A 1 20.84 6.37 -52.42
N MET A 2 20.74 5.90 -51.16
CA MET A 2 21.03 4.54 -50.66
C MET A 2 22.45 3.97 -50.91
N LEU A 3 23.10 3.16 -50.08
CA LEU A 3 22.84 2.56 -48.77
C LEU A 3 24.20 2.18 -48.12
N LEU A 4 24.12 1.75 -46.86
CA LEU A 4 25.12 1.57 -45.81
C LEU A 4 26.11 0.39 -45.91
N ILE A 5 27.29 0.62 -45.29
CA ILE A 5 28.06 -0.18 -44.30
C ILE A 5 28.55 -1.61 -44.63
N GLY A 6 29.88 -1.78 -44.51
CA GLY A 6 30.59 -2.94 -43.94
C GLY A 6 31.72 -2.38 -43.05
N ILE A 7 32.20 -3.01 -41.97
CA ILE A 7 32.61 -4.40 -41.79
C ILE A 7 32.71 -4.72 -40.28
N VAL A 8 32.43 -5.99 -39.97
CA VAL A 8 32.48 -6.62 -38.64
C VAL A 8 33.94 -6.85 -38.20
N SER A 9 34.21 -6.56 -36.92
CA SER A 9 35.49 -6.83 -36.24
C SER A 9 35.53 -8.26 -35.68
N CYS A 10 36.73 -8.83 -35.69
CA CYS A 10 37.09 -10.22 -35.43
C CYS A 10 37.47 -10.51 -33.96
N GLY A 11 37.35 -11.80 -33.56
CA GLY A 11 38.13 -12.48 -32.50
C GLY A 11 37.38 -12.74 -31.18
N ALA A 12 37.41 -13.91 -30.52
CA ALA A 12 38.18 -15.16 -30.65
C ALA A 12 37.46 -16.34 -29.92
N SER A 13 37.84 -17.59 -30.28
CA SER A 13 37.38 -18.94 -29.84
C SER A 13 37.77 -19.33 -28.39
N PRO A 14 37.63 -20.60 -27.89
CA PRO A 14 36.78 -21.76 -28.27
C PRO A 14 35.95 -22.36 -27.10
N ASP A 15 34.97 -23.20 -27.45
CA ASP A 15 34.07 -23.94 -26.58
C ASP A 15 34.76 -24.85 -25.54
N LYS A 16 34.27 -24.77 -24.29
CA LYS A 16 34.52 -25.76 -23.24
C LYS A 16 33.28 -26.64 -23.06
N LYS A 17 33.58 -27.94 -23.00
CA LYS A 17 32.69 -29.10 -22.91
C LYS A 17 31.52 -28.95 -21.94
N ILE A 18 30.37 -29.41 -22.42
CA ILE A 18 29.15 -29.72 -21.67
C ILE A 18 29.46 -30.86 -20.68
N ALA A 19 29.23 -30.60 -19.39
CA ALA A 19 29.05 -31.59 -18.35
C ALA A 19 27.81 -31.19 -17.53
N GLU A 20 26.77 -32.01 -17.69
CA GLU A 20 25.72 -32.39 -16.73
C GLU A 20 25.67 -31.64 -15.39
N VAL A 21 24.55 -30.97 -15.10
CA VAL A 21 23.97 -30.93 -13.74
C VAL A 21 22.44 -30.93 -13.84
N ALA A 22 21.89 -32.06 -13.40
CA ALA A 22 20.69 -32.28 -12.60
C ALA A 22 19.53 -31.26 -12.64
N ALA A 23 18.35 -31.86 -12.79
CA ALA A 23 17.06 -31.32 -12.38
C ALA A 23 17.12 -30.61 -11.02
N VAL A 24 16.61 -29.39 -10.97
CA VAL A 24 16.07 -28.80 -9.75
C VAL A 24 14.68 -28.27 -10.09
N GLN A 25 13.72 -29.08 -9.67
CA GLN A 25 12.34 -28.69 -9.44
C GLN A 25 12.31 -27.80 -8.19
N SER A 26 11.35 -26.89 -8.16
CA SER A 26 10.98 -26.03 -7.02
C SER A 26 11.91 -24.84 -6.80
N THR A 27 11.41 -23.64 -6.54
CA THR A 27 10.27 -23.34 -5.68
C THR A 27 9.45 -22.20 -6.25
N GLU A 28 8.15 -22.45 -6.43
CA GLU A 28 7.14 -21.41 -6.33
C GLU A 28 7.46 -20.59 -5.08
N THR A 29 7.54 -19.28 -5.23
CA THR A 29 7.59 -18.37 -4.10
C THR A 29 6.37 -18.67 -3.26
N ASP A 30 6.58 -19.35 -2.13
CA ASP A 30 5.62 -19.47 -1.05
C ASP A 30 5.16 -18.05 -0.72
N LYS A 31 4.01 -17.68 -1.30
CA LYS A 31 3.21 -16.59 -0.79
C LYS A 31 2.79 -17.11 0.57
N VAL A 32 3.57 -16.75 1.60
CA VAL A 32 3.21 -16.96 2.99
C VAL A 32 1.87 -16.26 3.14
N LEU A 33 0.80 -17.04 3.00
CA LEU A 33 -0.53 -16.68 3.46
C LEU A 33 -0.37 -16.68 4.98
N SER A 34 0.11 -15.55 5.49
CA SER A 34 -0.17 -15.11 6.84
C SER A 34 -1.66 -15.32 7.02
N GLU A 35 -2.06 -16.19 7.93
CA GLU A 35 -3.44 -16.21 8.40
C GLU A 35 -3.76 -14.77 8.80
N SER A 36 -4.58 -14.08 8.02
CA SER A 36 -4.91 -12.69 8.31
C SER A 36 -5.79 -12.70 9.55
N SER A 37 -5.39 -11.95 10.57
CA SER A 37 -6.27 -11.74 11.70
C SER A 37 -7.46 -10.87 11.25
N PRO A 38 -8.63 -10.98 11.88
CA PRO A 38 -9.77 -10.10 11.60
C PRO A 38 -9.39 -8.60 11.61
N ASP A 39 -8.47 -8.22 12.49
CA ASP A 39 -7.93 -6.86 12.59
C ASP A 39 -7.13 -6.42 11.35
N ILE A 40 -6.34 -7.32 10.76
CA ILE A 40 -5.60 -7.08 9.52
C ILE A 40 -6.58 -6.91 8.35
N ASP A 41 -7.65 -7.71 8.32
CA ASP A 41 -8.70 -7.59 7.29
C ASP A 41 -9.42 -6.25 7.38
N VAL A 42 -9.69 -5.76 8.60
CA VAL A 42 -10.26 -4.41 8.83
C VAL A 42 -9.32 -3.33 8.31
N ILE A 43 -8.02 -3.41 8.61
CA ILE A 43 -7.03 -2.44 8.12
C ILE A 43 -7.00 -2.45 6.58
N ASN A 44 -6.87 -3.62 5.96
CA ASN A 44 -6.86 -3.73 4.50
C ASN A 44 -8.13 -3.14 3.87
N THR A 45 -9.30 -3.49 4.43
CA THR A 45 -10.59 -2.97 3.95
C THR A 45 -10.67 -1.45 4.08
N VAL A 46 -10.17 -0.89 5.19
CA VAL A 46 -10.15 0.56 5.37
C VAL A 46 -9.28 1.25 4.33
N TYR A 47 -8.07 0.75 4.08
CA TYR A 47 -7.19 1.37 3.11
C TYR A 47 -7.73 1.31 1.69
N ASP A 48 -8.30 0.17 1.31
CA ASP A 48 -8.91 -0.04 -0.01
C ASP A 48 -10.13 0.86 -0.22
N LYS A 49 -11.08 0.87 0.72
CA LYS A 49 -12.37 1.56 0.55
C LYS A 49 -12.35 3.05 0.87
N PHE A 50 -11.45 3.51 1.74
CA PHE A 50 -11.48 4.87 2.27
C PHE A 50 -10.20 5.67 2.00
N VAL A 51 -9.02 5.06 2.17
CA VAL A 51 -7.74 5.83 2.15
C VAL A 51 -7.19 5.99 0.73
N PHE A 52 -7.24 4.94 -0.08
CA PHE A 52 -6.75 4.93 -1.46
C PHE A 52 -7.85 5.00 -2.51
N ALA A 53 -9.12 4.98 -2.08
CA ALA A 53 -10.27 5.19 -2.94
C ALA A 53 -10.24 6.62 -3.53
N ILE A 54 -9.89 6.73 -4.80
CA ILE A 54 -9.73 8.02 -5.49
C ILE A 54 -11.08 8.57 -5.99
N ASP A 55 -12.07 7.69 -6.23
CA ASP A 55 -13.35 8.03 -6.87
C ASP A 55 -14.58 7.35 -6.24
N CYS A 56 -14.49 6.91 -4.98
CA CYS A 56 -15.63 6.19 -4.39
C CYS A 56 -16.74 7.18 -3.99
N SER A 57 -17.87 7.10 -4.69
CA SER A 57 -19.19 7.54 -4.22
C SER A 57 -20.06 6.29 -4.11
N GLY A 58 -20.43 5.89 -2.90
CA GLY A 58 -21.24 4.68 -2.69
C GLY A 58 -21.68 4.48 -1.25
N ASP A 59 -22.71 3.64 -1.06
CA ASP A 59 -23.39 3.44 0.23
C ASP A 59 -22.50 2.93 1.36
N GLU A 60 -21.34 2.34 1.05
CA GLU A 60 -20.39 1.86 2.06
C GLU A 60 -19.54 2.98 2.68
N LEU A 61 -19.30 4.09 1.95
CA LEU A 61 -18.75 5.32 2.54
C LEU A 61 -19.73 5.99 3.50
N ASN A 62 -21.03 5.68 3.36
CA ASN A 62 -22.09 6.24 4.21
C ASN A 62 -22.18 5.54 5.58
N ASN A 63 -21.42 4.47 5.83
CA ASN A 63 -21.46 3.71 7.09
C ASN A 63 -20.06 3.48 7.69
N PRO A 64 -19.25 4.54 7.93
CA PRO A 64 -17.87 4.39 8.38
C PRO A 64 -17.76 3.86 9.82
N GLU A 65 -18.83 3.94 10.62
CA GLU A 65 -18.93 3.37 11.96
C GLU A 65 -18.82 1.84 11.99
N LYS A 66 -18.89 1.16 10.84
CA LYS A 66 -18.56 -0.27 10.71
C LYS A 66 -17.08 -0.53 10.93
N TYR A 67 -16.21 0.40 10.55
CA TYR A 67 -14.77 0.22 10.49
C TYR A 67 -14.01 1.06 11.52
N PHE A 68 -14.62 2.16 11.97
CA PHE A 68 -14.01 3.11 12.89
C PHE A 68 -14.82 3.21 14.18
N THR A 69 -14.14 3.38 15.31
CA THR A 69 -14.81 3.77 16.56
C THR A 69 -15.25 5.23 16.48
N ALA A 70 -16.15 5.65 17.38
CA ALA A 70 -16.54 7.05 17.49
C ALA A 70 -15.35 7.98 17.77
N ASN A 71 -14.32 7.49 18.46
CA ASN A 71 -13.10 8.25 18.72
C ASN A 71 -12.32 8.51 17.43
N ALA A 72 -12.08 7.47 16.62
CA ALA A 72 -11.41 7.64 15.33
C ALA A 72 -12.21 8.52 14.37
N LEU A 73 -13.53 8.36 14.31
CA LEU A 73 -14.40 9.20 13.47
C LEU A 73 -14.33 10.68 13.87
N LYS A 74 -14.35 10.99 15.18
CA LYS A 74 -14.18 12.36 15.66
C LYS A 74 -12.84 12.94 15.26
N LYS A 75 -11.76 12.16 15.38
CA LYS A 75 -10.42 12.58 14.96
C LYS A 75 -10.35 12.86 13.45
N LEU A 76 -10.95 11.98 12.63
CA LEU A 76 -11.02 12.16 11.19
C LEU A 76 -11.83 13.41 10.79
N GLN A 77 -12.87 13.76 11.54
CA GLN A 77 -13.62 15.02 11.35
C GLN A 77 -12.77 16.24 11.70
N GLU A 78 -12.02 16.17 12.81
CA GLU A 78 -11.12 17.25 13.24
C GLU A 78 -9.97 17.47 12.25
N ASP A 79 -9.46 16.40 11.62
CA ASP A 79 -8.43 16.46 10.59
C ASP A 79 -8.96 16.96 9.23
N TYR A 80 -10.28 17.05 9.04
CA TYR A 80 -10.88 17.52 7.79
C TYR A 80 -10.99 19.04 7.76
N THR A 81 -10.21 19.68 6.89
CA THR A 81 -10.10 21.14 6.84
C THR A 81 -10.86 21.81 5.69
N PHE A 82 -11.72 21.06 4.99
CA PHE A 82 -12.52 21.58 3.86
C PHE A 82 -13.98 21.73 4.27
N ASP A 83 -14.74 22.48 3.47
CA ASP A 83 -16.18 22.62 3.69
C ASP A 83 -16.89 21.30 3.39
N CYS A 84 -17.87 20.98 4.22
CA CYS A 84 -18.78 19.86 4.03
C CYS A 84 -20.12 20.36 3.52
N ASP A 85 -20.49 19.98 2.30
CA ASP A 85 -21.78 20.39 1.72
C ASP A 85 -22.96 19.66 2.37
N ASP A 86 -22.82 18.36 2.69
CA ASP A 86 -23.84 17.55 3.36
C ASP A 86 -23.20 16.50 4.29
N GLY A 87 -23.77 16.34 5.48
CA GLY A 87 -23.31 15.37 6.48
C GLY A 87 -21.92 15.64 7.06
N ALA A 88 -21.36 14.62 7.71
CA ALA A 88 -20.01 14.67 8.26
C ALA A 88 -18.98 14.21 7.23
N CYS A 89 -17.93 15.01 7.01
CA CYS A 89 -16.76 14.58 6.25
C CYS A 89 -15.69 14.01 7.16
N TYR A 90 -14.88 13.11 6.61
CA TYR A 90 -13.81 12.43 7.30
C TYR A 90 -12.53 12.51 6.47
N ALA A 91 -11.45 12.97 7.07
CA ALA A 91 -10.14 13.05 6.43
C ALA A 91 -9.46 11.68 6.37
N TYR A 92 -9.99 10.73 5.59
CA TYR A 92 -9.35 9.41 5.44
C TYR A 92 -7.92 9.52 4.87
N TYR A 93 -7.61 10.61 4.16
CA TYR A 93 -6.25 10.95 3.73
C TYR A 93 -5.28 11.20 4.89
N ALA A 94 -5.74 11.40 6.13
CA ALA A 94 -4.89 11.52 7.30
C ALA A 94 -4.09 10.23 7.59
N LEU A 95 -4.52 9.08 7.04
CA LEU A 95 -3.84 7.79 7.20
C LEU A 95 -2.74 7.54 6.15
N ARG A 96 -2.65 8.37 5.10
CA ARG A 96 -1.59 8.30 4.07
C ARG A 96 -0.59 9.46 4.19
N THR A 97 0.33 9.60 3.24
CA THR A 97 1.31 10.70 3.26
C THR A 97 0.62 12.04 2.95
N GLU A 98 1.35 13.14 3.14
CA GLU A 98 0.85 14.48 2.75
C GLU A 98 1.18 14.83 1.30
N ALA A 99 1.86 13.93 0.57
CA ALA A 99 2.22 14.16 -0.82
C ALA A 99 0.97 14.24 -1.70
N GLN A 100 0.87 15.34 -2.44
CA GLN A 100 -0.27 15.61 -3.34
C GLN A 100 -0.07 15.01 -4.73
N ASP A 101 1.18 14.96 -5.20
CA ASP A 101 1.55 14.46 -6.52
C ASP A 101 2.28 13.12 -6.44
N SER A 102 2.17 12.31 -7.49
CA SER A 102 2.94 11.08 -7.63
C SER A 102 4.44 11.34 -7.55
N LYS A 103 5.16 10.42 -6.90
CA LYS A 103 6.62 10.49 -6.81
C LYS A 103 7.23 10.39 -8.22
N PRO A 104 8.09 11.34 -8.65
CA PRO A 104 8.72 11.29 -9.96
C PRO A 104 9.50 9.98 -10.17
N GLY A 105 9.26 9.33 -11.31
CA GLY A 105 9.92 8.07 -11.66
C GLY A 105 9.39 6.82 -10.93
N SER A 106 8.29 6.94 -10.19
CA SER A 106 7.55 5.78 -9.66
C SER A 106 6.43 5.35 -10.60
N ASP A 107 5.78 4.21 -10.28
CA ASP A 107 4.56 3.75 -10.96
C ASP A 107 3.30 4.51 -10.52
N GLY A 108 3.41 5.40 -9.53
CA GLY A 108 2.29 6.18 -9.00
C GLY A 108 1.25 5.34 -8.25
N ALA A 109 1.56 4.08 -7.90
CA ALA A 109 0.60 3.21 -7.22
C ALA A 109 0.47 3.53 -5.73
N SER A 110 -0.76 3.49 -5.23
CA SER A 110 -1.06 3.51 -3.80
C SER A 110 -1.48 2.12 -3.34
N GLN A 111 -0.76 1.56 -2.37
CA GLN A 111 -1.02 0.22 -1.84
C GLN A 111 -0.36 0.01 -0.48
N ILE A 112 -0.94 -0.87 0.34
CA ILE A 112 -0.26 -1.39 1.53
C ILE A 112 0.90 -2.28 1.08
N CYS A 113 2.07 -2.06 1.67
CA CYS A 113 3.26 -2.88 1.48
C CYS A 113 3.42 -3.92 2.59
N ASN A 114 3.11 -3.57 3.84
CA ASN A 114 3.21 -4.46 4.99
C ASN A 114 2.29 -3.99 6.14
N ILE A 115 1.80 -4.93 6.95
CA ILE A 115 1.13 -4.67 8.23
C ILE A 115 1.83 -5.51 9.29
N GLU A 116 2.49 -4.84 10.24
CA GLU A 116 3.23 -5.49 11.32
C GLU A 116 2.52 -5.27 12.66
N PRO A 117 2.12 -6.34 13.38
CA PRO A 117 1.61 -6.18 14.74
C PRO A 117 2.75 -5.74 15.68
N ILE A 118 2.55 -4.64 16.40
CA ILE A 118 3.56 -4.08 17.33
C ILE A 118 3.14 -4.19 18.82
N GLY A 119 2.06 -4.95 19.10
CA GLY A 119 1.56 -5.22 20.45
C GLY A 119 0.39 -4.31 20.88
N ASP A 120 -0.34 -4.72 21.92
CA ASP A 120 -1.43 -3.95 22.53
C ASP A 120 -2.53 -3.48 21.57
N GLY A 121 -2.88 -4.33 20.60
CA GLY A 121 -3.85 -4.01 19.55
C GLY A 121 -3.35 -2.95 18.56
N ARG A 122 -2.03 -2.72 18.48
CA ARG A 122 -1.43 -1.77 17.55
C ARG A 122 -0.74 -2.47 16.39
N TYR A 123 -0.78 -1.81 15.26
CA TYR A 123 -0.22 -2.26 13.99
C TYR A 123 0.57 -1.13 13.35
N MET A 124 1.73 -1.43 12.81
CA MET A 124 2.47 -0.54 11.92
C MET A 124 2.09 -0.87 10.48
N VAL A 125 1.42 0.05 9.79
CA VAL A 125 1.07 -0.10 8.37
C VAL A 125 2.09 0.66 7.54
N SER A 126 2.84 -0.06 6.72
CA SER A 126 3.75 0.52 5.72
C SER A 126 3.09 0.48 4.36
N TYR A 127 3.13 1.58 3.61
CA TYR A 127 2.44 1.71 2.33
C TYR A 127 3.25 2.54 1.34
N SER A 128 2.91 2.36 0.06
CA SER A 128 3.19 3.31 -1.01
C SER A 128 1.97 4.21 -1.17
N ASP A 129 2.19 5.52 -1.24
CA ASP A 129 1.19 6.53 -1.51
C ASP A 129 1.60 7.28 -2.78
N MET A 130 1.05 6.88 -3.92
CA MET A 130 1.44 7.38 -5.23
C MET A 130 2.97 7.30 -5.47
N GLY A 131 3.58 6.22 -4.97
CA GLY A 131 5.02 5.98 -5.02
C GLY A 131 5.83 6.56 -3.86
N TRP A 132 5.23 7.37 -2.98
CA TRP A 132 5.88 7.84 -1.76
C TRP A 132 5.78 6.80 -0.64
N PRO A 133 6.88 6.39 -0.01
CA PRO A 133 6.81 5.50 1.13
C PRO A 133 6.21 6.25 2.33
N GLY A 134 5.28 5.60 3.02
CA GLY A 134 4.67 6.12 4.24
C GLY A 134 4.47 5.03 5.28
N GLN A 135 4.33 5.46 6.53
CA GLN A 135 4.01 4.59 7.66
C GLN A 135 2.98 5.25 8.56
N THR A 136 2.00 4.47 9.00
CA THR A 136 0.97 4.90 9.94
C THR A 136 0.80 3.80 10.99
N GLN A 137 0.94 4.17 12.25
CA GLN A 137 0.57 3.32 13.36
C GLN A 137 -0.95 3.35 13.53
N ILE A 138 -1.59 2.19 13.62
CA ILE A 138 -3.04 2.04 13.82
C ILE A 138 -3.28 1.29 15.12
N ARG A 139 -4.22 1.77 15.92
CA ARG A 139 -4.76 1.03 17.08
C ARG A 139 -6.12 0.48 16.72
N ILE A 140 -6.30 -0.82 16.95
CA ILE A 140 -7.59 -1.51 16.86
C ILE A 140 -8.17 -1.66 18.27
N SER A 141 -9.47 -1.42 18.39
CA SER A 141 -10.26 -1.71 19.58
C SER A 141 -11.62 -2.24 19.13
N ASP A 142 -12.03 -3.37 19.70
CA ASP A 142 -13.32 -4.01 19.39
C ASP A 142 -13.53 -4.24 17.87
N GLY A 143 -12.47 -4.71 17.19
CA GLY A 143 -12.48 -5.00 15.75
C GLY A 143 -12.58 -3.75 14.84
N LYS A 144 -12.34 -2.55 15.36
CA LYS A 144 -12.41 -1.29 14.61
C LYS A 144 -11.16 -0.44 14.83
N ILE A 145 -10.84 0.41 13.86
CA ILE A 145 -9.81 1.44 14.04
C ILE A 145 -10.28 2.43 15.09
N ASP A 146 -9.50 2.55 16.16
CA ASP A 146 -9.78 3.42 17.29
C ASP A 146 -8.92 4.68 17.30
N ASN A 147 -7.68 4.57 16.82
CA ASN A 147 -6.78 5.69 16.66
C ASN A 147 -5.74 5.40 15.56
N TYR A 148 -5.14 6.46 15.02
CA TYR A 148 -4.07 6.38 14.03
C TYR A 148 -3.04 7.47 14.29
N GLU A 149 -1.79 7.24 13.93
CA GLU A 149 -0.71 8.22 14.02
C GLU A 149 0.23 8.03 12.84
N ARG A 150 0.35 9.05 12.00
CA ARG A 150 1.32 9.06 10.91
C ARG A 150 2.72 9.14 11.50
N MET A 151 3.61 8.26 11.05
CA MET A 151 5.00 8.26 11.47
C MET A 151 5.79 9.15 10.51
N TYR A 152 6.34 10.25 11.02
CA TYR A 152 7.25 11.11 10.25
C TYR A 152 8.68 10.58 10.38
N HIS A 153 9.34 10.37 9.24
CA HIS A 153 10.77 10.08 9.16
C HIS A 153 11.51 11.26 8.55
#